data_AF-A0A820L7J8-F1
#
_entry.id   AF-A0A820L7J8-F1
#
_cell.length_a   1.000
_cell.length_b   1.000
_cell.length_c   1.000
_cell.angle_alpha   90.00
_cell.angle_beta   90.00
_cell.angle_gamma   90.00
#
_symmetry.space_group_name_H-M   'P 1'
#
loop_
_entity.id
_entity.type
_entity.pdbx_description
1 polymer ?
#
loop_
_entity_poly.entity_id
_entity_poly.type
_entity_poly.pdbx_seq_one_letter_code
_entity_poly.pdbx_strand_id
1 'polypeptide(L)'
;MNQLDIKRYKKVFNNLQSIKSWVSKEISFEESKRYEIVKELDKIARAFRQMATDAQPSLPDIFLWMICDSKRVAYARFQPEDLLFNLCKGEKGLYNGHVQTIFLKTPYATDKAQ
;
A
#
# COMPACT_ATOMS: atom_id res chain seq x y z
N MET A 1 21.58 8.86 -4.34
CA MET A 1 20.38 8.30 -5.00
C MET A 1 20.83 7.19 -5.93
N ASN A 2 20.32 5.97 -5.75
CA ASN A 2 20.73 4.77 -6.51
C ASN A 2 20.21 4.85 -7.96
N GLN A 3 20.81 4.09 -8.88
CA GLN A 3 20.33 3.93 -10.25
C GLN A 3 18.89 3.39 -10.30
N LEU A 4 18.50 2.54 -9.34
CA LEU A 4 17.12 2.04 -9.23
C LEU A 4 16.14 3.17 -8.89
N ASP A 5 16.51 4.05 -7.96
CA ASP A 5 15.68 5.21 -7.58
C ASP A 5 15.47 6.16 -8.77
N ILE A 6 16.52 6.41 -9.54
CA ILE A 6 16.46 7.24 -10.76
C ILE A 6 15.52 6.61 -11.80
N LYS A 7 15.63 5.29 -12.03
CA LYS A 7 14.76 4.58 -12.98
C LYS A 7 13.31 4.57 -12.51
N ARG A 8 13.08 4.39 -11.21
CA ARG A 8 11.76 4.44 -10.60
C ARG A 8 11.13 5.82 -10.77
N TYR A 9 11.86 6.87 -10.44
CA TYR A 9 11.38 8.25 -10.61
C TYR A 9 10.95 8.50 -12.05
N LYS A 10 11.79 8.14 -13.04
CA LYS A 10 11.46 8.28 -14.47
C LYS A 10 10.18 7.51 -14.84
N LYS A 11 10.02 6.28 -14.33
CA LYS A 11 8.81 5.47 -14.57
C LYS A 11 7.56 6.13 -13.99
N VAL A 12 7.61 6.56 -12.73
CA VAL A 12 6.49 7.25 -12.05
C VAL A 12 6.14 8.54 -12.79
N PHE A 13 7.14 9.34 -13.13
CA PHE A 13 6.96 10.59 -13.87
C PHE A 13 6.28 10.36 -15.23
N ASN A 14 6.76 9.40 -16.02
CA ASN A 14 6.17 9.07 -17.32
C ASN A 14 4.72 8.60 -17.17
N ASN A 15 4.44 7.73 -16.20
CA ASN A 15 3.07 7.27 -15.92
C ASN A 15 2.15 8.44 -15.55
N LEU A 16 2.60 9.37 -14.71
CA LEU A 16 1.84 10.57 -14.34
C LEU A 16 1.54 11.44 -15.57
N GLN A 17 2.50 11.63 -16.48
CA GLN A 17 2.26 12.39 -17.71
C GLN A 17 1.23 11.71 -18.62
N SER A 18 1.28 10.38 -18.75
CA SER A 18 0.28 9.62 -19.51
C SER A 18 -1.12 9.75 -18.91
N ILE A 19 -1.25 9.61 -17.58
CA ILE A 19 -2.53 9.78 -16.89
C ILE A 19 -3.05 11.21 -17.06
N LYS A 20 -2.21 12.22 -16.83
CA LYS A 20 -2.57 13.63 -17.01
C LYS A 20 -3.08 13.90 -18.42
N SER A 21 -2.37 13.41 -19.44
CA SER A 21 -2.75 13.55 -20.85
C SER A 21 -4.10 12.90 -21.14
N TRP A 22 -4.36 11.70 -20.59
CA TRP A 22 -5.65 11.02 -20.75
C TRP A 22 -6.78 11.79 -20.08
N VAL A 23 -6.61 12.18 -18.81
CA VAL A 23 -7.63 12.94 -18.06
C VAL A 23 -7.97 14.24 -18.80
N SER A 24 -6.98 14.98 -19.28
CA SER A 24 -7.21 16.21 -20.04
C SER A 24 -7.99 16.01 -21.35
N LYS A 25 -8.01 14.80 -21.93
CA LYS A 25 -8.75 14.49 -23.15
C LYS A 25 -10.15 13.95 -22.89
N GLU A 26 -10.33 13.17 -21.83
CA GLU A 26 -11.57 12.42 -21.58
C GLU A 26 -12.54 13.12 -20.60
N ILE A 27 -12.27 14.36 -20.18
CA ILE A 27 -13.16 15.15 -19.31
C ILE A 27 -14.55 15.41 -19.93
N SER A 28 -14.72 15.21 -21.25
CA SER A 28 -16.05 15.29 -21.88
C SER A 28 -16.88 14.04 -21.56
N PHE A 29 -17.63 14.11 -20.46
CA PHE A 29 -18.46 13.02 -19.98
C PHE A 29 -19.73 12.84 -20.83
N GLU A 30 -19.67 11.99 -21.84
CA GLU A 30 -20.85 11.51 -22.56
C GLU A 30 -21.50 10.35 -21.80
N GLU A 31 -22.82 10.41 -21.62
CA GLU A 31 -23.59 9.39 -20.89
C GLU A 31 -23.43 7.99 -21.51
N SER A 32 -23.24 7.92 -22.83
CA SER A 32 -22.99 6.69 -23.59
C SER A 32 -21.67 5.99 -23.25
N LYS A 33 -20.68 6.69 -22.67
CA LYS A 33 -19.33 6.16 -22.39
C LYS A 33 -19.06 5.89 -20.91
N ARG A 34 -20.06 6.04 -20.04
CA ARG A 34 -19.89 5.91 -18.58
C ARG A 34 -19.18 4.64 -18.15
N TYR A 35 -19.55 3.49 -18.72
CA TYR A 35 -18.95 2.20 -18.36
C TYR A 35 -17.46 2.12 -18.73
N GLU A 36 -17.08 2.64 -19.90
CA GLU A 36 -15.69 2.69 -20.34
C GLU A 36 -14.86 3.63 -19.46
N ILE A 37 -15.42 4.79 -19.11
CA ILE A 37 -14.78 5.76 -18.22
C ILE A 37 -14.55 5.15 -16.83
N VAL A 38 -15.53 4.45 -16.24
CA VAL A 38 -15.37 3.80 -14.94
C VAL A 38 -14.26 2.73 -14.98
N LYS A 39 -14.18 1.95 -16.07
CA LYS A 39 -13.13 0.96 -16.26
C LYS A 39 -11.73 1.59 -16.36
N GLU A 40 -11.61 2.73 -17.05
CA GLU A 40 -10.34 3.47 -17.11
C GLU A 40 -9.98 4.13 -15.78
N LEU A 41 -10.96 4.69 -15.06
CA LEU A 41 -10.74 5.23 -13.72
C LEU A 41 -10.22 4.17 -12.75
N ASP A 42 -10.73 2.94 -12.81
CA ASP A 42 -10.22 1.83 -12.01
C ASP A 42 -8.76 1.49 -12.37
N LYS A 43 -8.41 1.48 -13.66
CA LYS A 43 -7.01 1.29 -14.11
C LYS A 43 -6.10 2.40 -13.59
N ILE A 44 -6.55 3.65 -13.66
CA ILE A 44 -5.81 4.82 -13.18
C ILE A 44 -5.62 4.75 -11.67
N ALA A 45 -6.68 4.41 -10.91
CA ALA A 45 -6.60 4.22 -9.48
C ALA A 45 -5.59 3.13 -9.10
N ARG A 46 -5.58 2.00 -9.82
CA ARG A 46 -4.58 0.94 -9.65
C ARG A 46 -3.16 1.42 -9.96
N ALA A 47 -2.98 2.19 -11.04
CA ALA A 47 -1.69 2.77 -11.38
C ALA A 47 -1.19 3.74 -10.30
N PHE A 48 -2.06 4.59 -9.76
CA PHE A 48 -1.72 5.48 -8.65
C PHE A 48 -1.28 4.72 -7.40
N ARG A 49 -2.01 3.66 -7.02
CA ARG A 49 -1.59 2.79 -5.91
C ARG A 49 -0.21 2.20 -6.15
N GLN A 50 0.05 1.64 -7.34
CA GLN A 50 1.36 1.08 -7.67
C GLN A 50 2.49 2.11 -7.66
N MET A 51 2.22 3.37 -8.05
CA MET A 51 3.22 4.43 -7.98
C MET A 51 3.51 4.88 -6.54
N ALA A 52 2.47 4.91 -5.69
CA ALA A 52 2.55 5.31 -4.30
C ALA A 52 3.19 4.23 -3.41
N THR A 53 2.98 2.95 -3.69
CA THR A 53 3.56 1.83 -2.92
C THR A 53 5.06 1.71 -3.20
N ASP A 54 5.87 1.57 -2.15
CA ASP A 54 7.30 1.30 -2.29
C ASP A 54 7.52 -0.11 -2.89
N ALA A 55 8.21 -0.22 -4.04
CA ALA A 55 8.58 -1.49 -4.65
C ALA A 55 9.53 -2.31 -3.77
N GLN A 56 10.31 -1.63 -2.91
CA GLN A 56 11.17 -2.27 -1.92
C GLN A 56 11.03 -1.51 -0.60
N PRO A 57 10.11 -1.93 0.30
CA PRO A 57 10.00 -1.30 1.61
C PRO A 57 11.36 -1.39 2.32
N SER A 58 11.84 -0.26 2.80
CA SER A 58 13.15 -0.14 3.48
C SER A 58 13.10 -0.65 4.92
N LEU A 59 11.90 -0.73 5.49
CA LEU A 59 11.65 -1.16 6.85
C LEU A 59 11.24 -2.64 6.87
N PRO A 60 11.73 -3.43 7.83
CA PRO A 60 11.32 -4.82 7.97
C PRO A 60 9.88 -4.91 8.49
N ASP A 61 9.22 -6.01 8.16
CA ASP A 61 7.94 -6.37 8.79
C ASP A 61 8.09 -6.48 10.32
N ILE A 62 7.07 -6.02 11.04
CA ILE A 62 7.04 -6.07 12.50
C ILE A 62 6.19 -7.26 12.94
N PHE A 63 6.77 -8.12 13.79
CA PHE A 63 6.07 -9.26 14.36
C PHE A 63 5.90 -9.10 15.86
N LEU A 64 4.64 -9.21 16.32
CA LEU A 64 4.32 -9.35 17.74
C LEU A 64 4.10 -10.83 18.05
N TRP A 65 4.97 -11.43 18.86
CA TRP A 65 4.89 -12.83 19.27
C TRP A 65 4.28 -12.98 20.66
N MET A 66 3.39 -13.96 20.80
CA MET A 66 2.97 -14.49 22.10
C MET A 66 3.86 -15.67 22.46
N ILE A 67 4.50 -15.58 23.62
CA ILE A 67 5.41 -16.60 24.15
C ILE A 67 4.77 -17.27 25.36
N CYS A 68 4.73 -18.61 25.36
CA CYS A 68 4.29 -19.44 26.48
C CYS A 68 5.28 -20.60 26.62
N ASP A 69 5.82 -20.82 27.82
CA ASP A 69 6.84 -21.85 28.10
C ASP A 69 8.01 -21.83 27.09
N SER A 70 8.55 -20.64 26.81
CA SER A 70 9.63 -20.42 25.83
C SER A 70 9.28 -20.79 24.39
N LYS A 71 8.02 -21.10 24.08
CA LYS A 71 7.53 -21.40 22.73
C LYS A 71 6.71 -20.24 22.17
N ARG A 72 6.91 -19.97 20.88
CA ARG A 72 6.07 -19.05 20.10
C ARG A 72 4.74 -19.73 19.78
N VAL A 73 3.66 -19.27 20.41
CA VAL A 73 2.34 -19.91 20.33
C VAL A 73 1.35 -19.15 19.44
N ALA A 74 1.52 -17.84 19.28
CA ALA A 74 0.72 -17.03 18.37
C ALA A 74 1.50 -15.79 17.91
N TYR A 75 1.09 -15.18 16.81
CA TYR A 75 1.71 -13.96 16.29
C TYR A 75 0.74 -13.02 15.61
N ALA A 76 1.12 -11.75 15.51
CA ALA A 76 0.56 -10.81 14.56
C ALA A 76 1.68 -10.18 13.73
N ARG A 77 1.43 -9.97 12.44
CA ARG A 77 2.33 -9.27 11.52
C ARG A 77 1.73 -7.90 11.21
N PHE A 78 2.56 -6.87 11.27
CA PHE A 78 2.23 -5.50 10.92
C PHE A 78 3.14 -5.01 9.81
N GLN A 79 2.58 -4.25 8.88
CA GLN A 79 3.38 -3.43 7.98
C GLN A 79 3.98 -2.27 8.78
N PRO A 80 5.28 -1.97 8.62
CA PRO A 80 5.93 -0.91 9.40
C PRO A 80 5.32 0.47 9.17
N GLU A 81 4.76 0.71 7.98
CA GLU A 81 4.07 1.96 7.61
C GLU A 81 2.86 2.23 8.51
N ASP A 82 2.17 1.18 8.97
CA ASP A 82 1.00 1.32 9.83
C ASP A 82 1.35 1.76 11.26
N LEU A 83 2.60 1.53 11.69
CA LEU A 83 3.09 1.84 13.04
C LEU A 83 4.02 3.04 13.08
N LEU A 84 4.36 3.62 11.92
CA LEU A 84 5.35 4.68 11.80
C LEU A 84 4.97 5.92 12.61
N PHE A 85 5.93 6.42 13.40
CA PHE A 85 5.81 7.71 14.05
C PHE A 85 6.23 8.85 13.13
N ASN A 86 5.36 9.86 13.02
CA ASN A 86 5.66 11.13 12.36
C ASN A 86 4.85 12.26 13.02
N LEU A 87 5.39 13.48 13.01
CA LEU A 87 4.74 14.71 13.48
C LEU A 87 3.65 15.17 12.49
N CYS A 88 3.84 14.91 11.19
CA CYS A 88 2.83 15.21 10.18
C CYS A 88 1.74 14.14 10.19
N LYS A 89 0.48 14.54 10.41
CA LYS A 89 -0.67 13.62 10.51
C LYS A 89 -0.86 12.76 9.25
N GLY A 90 -0.60 13.32 8.06
CA GLY A 90 -0.76 12.62 6.78
C GLY A 90 0.33 11.58 6.50
N GLU A 91 1.41 11.60 7.27
CA GLU A 91 2.58 10.72 7.12
C GLU A 91 2.75 9.79 8.31
N LYS A 92 1.81 9.82 9.25
CA LYS A 92 1.77 8.99 10.45
C LYS A 92 1.09 7.67 10.13
N GLY A 93 1.63 6.58 10.66
CA GLY A 93 1.02 5.26 10.53
C GLY A 93 -0.36 5.19 11.17
N LEU A 94 -1.25 4.39 10.57
CA LEU A 94 -2.65 4.26 10.95
C LEU A 94 -2.86 3.95 12.44
N TYR A 95 -2.00 3.13 13.03
CA TYR A 95 -2.11 2.65 14.41
C TYR A 95 -1.17 3.37 15.39
N ASN A 96 -0.36 4.32 14.92
CA ASN A 96 0.65 4.93 15.78
C ASN A 96 0.02 5.70 16.97
N GLY A 97 0.43 5.35 18.18
CA GLY A 97 -0.03 5.98 19.43
C GLY A 97 -1.48 5.66 19.81
N HIS A 98 -2.10 4.66 19.16
CA HIS A 98 -3.46 4.23 19.45
C HIS A 98 -3.45 2.82 20.07
N VAL A 99 -4.28 2.61 21.09
CA VAL A 99 -4.51 1.27 21.64
C VAL A 99 -5.28 0.46 20.61
N GLN A 100 -4.76 -0.73 20.25
CA GLN A 100 -5.38 -1.62 19.27
C GLN A 100 -5.67 -2.98 19.90
N THR A 101 -6.83 -3.55 19.57
CA THR A 101 -7.14 -4.96 19.87
C THR A 101 -6.76 -5.78 18.65
N ILE A 102 -5.84 -6.74 18.83
CA ILE A 102 -5.27 -7.53 17.74
C ILE A 102 -5.62 -9.00 17.95
N PHE A 103 -6.16 -9.65 16.92
CA PHE A 103 -6.35 -11.09 16.90
C PHE A 103 -5.07 -11.78 16.40
N LEU A 104 -4.48 -12.63 17.24
CA LEU A 104 -3.26 -13.34 16.90
C LEU A 104 -3.56 -14.58 16.03
N LYS A 105 -2.66 -14.88 15.11
CA LYS A 105 -2.66 -16.09 14.27
C LYS A 105 -1.78 -17.16 14.89
N THR A 106 -2.11 -18.43 14.65
CA THR A 106 -1.26 -19.56 15.06
C THR A 106 -0.09 -19.73 14.08
N PRO A 107 1.16 -19.92 14.54
CA PRO A 107 2.33 -20.06 13.65
C PRO A 107 2.34 -21.33 12.80
N TYR A 108 1.47 -22.30 13.10
CA TYR A 108 1.39 -23.60 12.40
C TYR A 108 0.19 -23.70 11.45
N ALA A 109 -0.64 -22.67 11.35
CA ALA A 109 -1.70 -22.66 10.35
C ALA A 109 -1.07 -22.50 8.97
N THR A 110 -1.20 -23.52 8.12
CA THR A 110 -0.99 -23.36 6.69
C THR A 110 -2.08 -22.44 6.19
N ASP A 111 -1.73 -21.29 5.60
CA ASP A 111 -2.67 -20.37 4.95
C ASP A 111 -3.36 -21.11 3.78
N LYS A 112 -4.41 -21.86 4.08
CA LYS A 112 -5.46 -22.24 3.14
C LYS A 112 -6.72 -21.51 3.57
N ALA A 113 -6.88 -20.29 3.07
CA ALA A 113 -8.15 -19.63 2.71
C ALA A 113 -8.00 -18.11 2.78
N GLN A 114 -7.78 -17.48 1.62
CA GLN A 114 -8.66 -16.44 1.05
C GLN A 114 -8.23 -16.15 -0.39
#